data_AF-A0A5C7SQU4-F1
#
_entry.id   AF-A0A5C7SQU4-F1
#
_cell.length_a   1.000
_cell.length_b   1.000
_cell.length_c   1.000
_cell.angle_alpha   90.00
_cell.angle_beta   90.00
_cell.angle_gamma   90.00
#
_symmetry.space_group_name_H-M   'P 1'
#
loop_
_entity.id
_entity.type
_entity.pdbx_description
1 polymer ?
#
loop_
_entity_poly.entity_id
_entity_poly.type
_entity_poly.pdbx_seq_one_letter_code
_entity_poly.pdbx_strand_id
1 'polypeptide(L)'
;MTRYLFMLDDSATEMQKALISRGLSARFPSIEFEAHGAPVPDLENSIIPLVGRPHPTDSDCALMEWPDETVSQAVREAFRDLLAEARERKPS
;
A
#
# COMPACT_ATOMS: atom_id res chain seq x y z
N MET A 1 -6.09 -13.71 -3.15
CA MET A 1 -5.54 -12.53 -3.83
C MET A 1 -5.00 -11.63 -2.74
N THR A 2 -3.74 -11.18 -2.84
CA THR A 2 -3.10 -10.35 -1.81
C THR A 2 -3.36 -8.88 -2.13
N ARG A 3 -3.83 -8.11 -1.13
CA ARG A 3 -3.99 -6.66 -1.23
C ARG A 3 -3.04 -5.99 -0.23
N TYR A 4 -2.52 -4.82 -0.57
CA TYR A 4 -1.81 -3.96 0.36
C TYR A 4 -2.49 -2.59 0.44
N LEU A 5 -2.73 -2.11 1.65
CA LEU A 5 -2.97 -0.70 1.89
C LEU A 5 -1.64 -0.02 2.06
N PHE A 6 -1.38 1.05 1.30
CA PHE A 6 -0.33 1.96 1.68
C PHE A 6 -0.95 3.23 2.24
N MET A 7 -0.44 3.60 3.40
CA MET A 7 -0.91 4.67 4.24
C MET A 7 -0.01 5.86 3.95
N LEU A 8 -0.58 6.91 3.40
CA LEU A 8 0.16 8.14 3.12
C LEU A 8 -0.19 9.20 4.17
N ASP A 9 0.75 10.11 4.39
CA ASP A 9 0.46 11.28 5.22
C ASP A 9 -0.61 12.16 4.56
N ASP A 10 -1.26 13.00 5.38
CA ASP A 10 -2.34 13.89 4.94
C ASP A 10 -1.87 14.95 3.93
N SER A 11 -0.57 15.18 3.80
CA SER A 11 0.00 16.11 2.83
C SER A 11 0.22 15.47 1.45
N ALA A 12 0.05 14.15 1.32
CA ALA A 12 0.19 13.45 0.05
C ALA A 12 -0.90 13.89 -0.94
N THR A 13 -0.48 14.53 -2.02
CA THR A 13 -1.36 14.98 -3.10
C THR A 13 -1.93 13.79 -3.88
N GLU A 14 -3.13 13.95 -4.45
CA GLU A 14 -3.75 12.92 -5.31
C GLU A 14 -2.84 12.47 -6.46
N MET A 15 -1.99 13.37 -6.96
CA MET A 15 -0.97 13.04 -7.97
C MET A 15 0.09 12.08 -7.42
N GLN A 16 0.59 12.31 -6.20
CA GLN A 16 1.56 11.42 -5.55
C GLN A 16 0.94 10.05 -5.26
N LYS A 17 -0.31 10.02 -4.76
CA LYS A 17 -1.05 8.77 -4.56
C LYS A 17 -1.17 7.99 -5.87
N ALA A 18 -1.57 8.66 -6.96
CA ALA A 18 -1.71 8.04 -8.27
C ALA A 18 -0.37 7.52 -8.85
N LEU A 19 0.73 8.26 -8.66
CA LEU A 19 2.06 7.84 -9.11
C LEU A 19 2.50 6.57 -8.39
N ILE A 20 2.34 6.53 -7.06
CA ILE A 20 2.69 5.37 -6.24
C ILE A 20 1.80 4.17 -6.59
N SER A 21 0.48 4.34 -6.65
CA SER A 21 -0.47 3.28 -7.04
C SER A 21 -0.11 2.66 -8.39
N ARG A 22 0.15 3.50 -9.40
CA ARG A 22 0.49 3.05 -10.76
C ARG A 22 1.84 2.34 -10.78
N GLY A 23 2.85 2.87 -10.07
CA GLY A 23 4.17 2.28 -9.98
C GLY A 23 4.15 0.90 -9.33
N LEU A 24 3.41 0.74 -8.23
CA LEU A 24 3.23 -0.55 -7.55
C LEU A 24 2.47 -1.54 -8.43
N SER A 25 1.35 -1.13 -9.03
CA SER A 25 0.54 -1.99 -9.90
C SER A 25 1.33 -2.47 -11.13
N ALA A 26 2.23 -1.64 -11.67
CA ALA A 26 3.09 -2.03 -12.79
C ALA A 26 4.18 -3.04 -12.38
N ARG A 27 4.73 -2.94 -11.17
CA ARG A 27 5.76 -3.86 -10.66
C ARG A 27 5.17 -5.18 -10.17
N PHE A 28 3.95 -5.17 -9.63
CA PHE A 28 3.30 -6.33 -9.05
C PHE A 28 1.86 -6.51 -9.57
N PRO A 29 1.69 -6.95 -10.84
CA PRO A 29 0.38 -6.99 -11.49
C PRO A 29 -0.61 -7.99 -10.88
N SER A 30 -0.14 -8.94 -10.06
CA SER A 30 -0.99 -9.91 -9.34
C SER A 30 -1.41 -9.45 -7.93
N ILE A 31 -0.98 -8.25 -7.51
CA ILE A 31 -1.22 -7.69 -6.19
C ILE A 31 -2.09 -6.44 -6.34
N GLU A 32 -3.10 -6.31 -5.48
CA GLU A 32 -3.91 -5.08 -5.43
C GLU A 32 -3.29 -4.08 -4.46
N PHE A 33 -3.27 -2.81 -4.85
CA PHE A 33 -2.77 -1.72 -4.01
C PHE A 33 -3.84 -0.65 -3.86
N GLU A 34 -4.04 -0.20 -2.62
CA GLU A 34 -5.05 0.79 -2.29
C GLU A 34 -4.43 1.87 -1.40
N ALA A 35 -4.61 3.13 -1.79
CA ALA A 35 -4.11 4.28 -1.05
C ALA A 35 -5.11 4.70 0.02
N HIS A 36 -4.66 4.86 1.26
CA HIS A 36 -5.46 5.38 2.36
C HIS A 36 -4.75 6.49 3.10
N GLY A 37 -5.51 7.36 3.77
CA GLY A 37 -4.96 8.30 4.73
C GLY A 37 -4.57 7.57 6.02
N ALA A 38 -3.40 7.88 6.58
CA ALA A 38 -2.97 7.29 7.84
C ALA A 38 -3.91 7.71 8.99
N PRO A 39 -4.55 6.77 9.71
CA PRO A 39 -5.46 7.11 10.81
C PRO A 39 -4.70 7.58 12.06
N VAL A 40 -3.39 7.31 12.12
CA VAL A 40 -2.49 7.73 13.19
C VAL A 40 -1.11 8.06 12.60
N PRO A 41 -0.33 8.98 13.20
CA PRO A 41 0.98 9.39 12.70
C PRO A 41 1.97 8.24 12.49
N ASP A 42 1.95 7.22 13.35
CA ASP A 42 2.86 6.07 13.29
C ASP A 42 2.65 5.20 12.04
N LEU A 43 1.48 5.31 11.39
CA LEU A 43 1.17 4.61 10.16
C LEU A 43 1.42 5.47 8.92
N GLU A 44 1.83 6.73 9.06
CA GLU A 44 2.16 7.55 7.90
C GLU A 44 3.31 6.94 7.11
N ASN A 45 3.17 6.96 5.78
CA ASN A 45 4.17 6.44 4.85
C ASN A 45 4.52 4.97 5.11
N SER A 46 3.52 4.17 5.49
CA SER A 46 3.64 2.73 5.76
C SER A 46 2.86 1.91 4.75
N ILE A 47 3.12 0.60 4.70
CA ILE A 47 2.32 -0.35 3.90
C ILE A 47 1.91 -1.55 4.74
N ILE A 48 0.62 -1.86 4.70
CA ILE A 48 -0.07 -2.86 5.51
C ILE A 48 -0.65 -3.91 4.56
N PRO A 49 -0.29 -5.19 4.69
CA PRO A 49 -0.96 -6.24 3.94
C PRO A 49 -2.39 -6.42 4.45
N LEU A 50 -3.36 -6.38 3.54
CA LEU A 50 -4.71 -6.88 3.77
C LEU A 50 -4.82 -8.26 3.14
N VAL A 51 -4.93 -9.27 3.98
CA VAL A 51 -5.23 -10.62 3.52
C VAL A 51 -6.65 -10.95 3.91
N GLY A 52 -7.57 -10.54 3.05
CA GLY A 52 -8.95 -11.00 3.09
C GLY A 52 -9.09 -12.25 2.24
N ARG A 53 -9.49 -13.37 2.85
CA ARG A 53 -10.25 -14.37 2.09
C ARG A 53 -11.69 -13.84 1.96
N PRO A 54 -12.35 -13.98 0.80
CA PRO A 54 -13.79 -13.77 0.75
C PRO A 54 -14.45 -14.88 1.58
N HIS A 55 -14.80 -14.61 2.82
CA HIS A 55 -15.69 -15.48 3.59
C HIS A 55 -17.13 -14.98 3.37
N PRO A 56 -18.04 -15.81 2.84
CA PRO A 56 -19.38 -15.35 2.45
C PRO A 56 -20.34 -15.08 3.61
N THR A 57 -19.96 -15.36 4.85
CA THR A 57 -20.85 -15.27 6.01
C THR A 57 -20.06 -14.97 7.29
N ASP A 58 -20.52 -13.92 7.98
CA ASP A 58 -20.27 -13.54 9.37
C ASP A 58 -18.86 -13.12 9.83
N SER A 59 -18.79 -11.86 10.29
CA SER A 59 -18.28 -11.34 11.57
C SER A 59 -17.11 -12.01 12.34
N ASP A 60 -16.29 -12.84 11.70
CA ASP A 60 -15.07 -13.35 12.30
C ASP A 60 -13.86 -12.67 11.66
N CYS A 61 -13.06 -12.01 12.52
CA CYS A 61 -11.78 -11.43 12.19
C CYS A 61 -10.99 -12.38 11.27
N ALA A 62 -10.86 -12.00 10.00
CA ALA A 62 -10.07 -12.74 9.04
C ALA A 62 -8.67 -12.92 9.63
N LEU A 63 -8.27 -14.18 9.83
CA LEU A 63 -6.89 -14.52 10.14
C LEU A 63 -6.04 -13.95 9.01
N MET A 64 -5.32 -12.87 9.32
CA MET A 64 -4.40 -12.21 8.41
C MET A 64 -3.24 -13.16 8.14
N GLU A 65 -3.36 -14.01 7.12
CA GLU A 65 -2.20 -14.73 6.58
C GLU A 65 -1.27 -13.69 6.01
N TRP A 66 -0.18 -13.37 6.71
CA TRP A 66 0.79 -12.43 6.18
C TRP A 66 1.35 -12.97 4.86
N PRO A 67 1.34 -12.17 3.79
CA PRO A 67 1.94 -12.59 2.53
C PRO A 67 3.42 -12.89 2.72
N ASP A 68 3.96 -13.74 1.85
CA ASP A 68 5.36 -14.17 1.86
C ASP A 68 6.31 -13.00 2.19
N GLU A 69 7.25 -13.24 3.12
CA GLU A 69 8.12 -12.19 3.63
C GLU A 69 9.01 -11.58 2.53
N THR A 70 9.44 -12.38 1.55
CA THR A 70 10.21 -11.91 0.40
C THR A 70 9.37 -10.99 -0.47
N VAL A 71 8.12 -11.36 -0.75
CA VAL A 71 7.17 -10.52 -1.50
C VAL A 71 6.89 -9.24 -0.73
N SER A 72 6.64 -9.32 0.57
CA SER A 72 6.38 -8.18 1.43
C SER A 72 7.56 -7.21 1.48
N GLN A 73 8.79 -7.73 1.52
CA GLN A 73 10.00 -6.92 1.49
C GLN A 73 10.17 -6.21 0.15
N ALA A 74 9.98 -6.92 -0.97
CA ALA A 74 10.06 -6.33 -2.31
C ALA A 74 9.02 -5.22 -2.52
N VAL A 75 7.80 -5.42 -2.01
CA VAL A 75 6.74 -4.42 -2.04
C VAL A 75 7.10 -3.18 -1.20
N ARG A 76 7.64 -3.37 0.01
CA ARG A 76 8.08 -2.27 0.89
C ARG A 76 9.19 -1.43 0.26
N GLU A 77 10.16 -2.08 -0.36
CA GLU A 77 11.26 -1.40 -1.05
C GLU A 77 10.75 -0.59 -2.23
N ALA A 78 9.91 -1.19 -3.08
CA ALA A 78 9.31 -0.50 -4.21
C ALA A 78 8.46 0.71 -3.77
N PHE A 79 7.69 0.56 -2.69
CA PHE A 79 6.89 1.65 -2.13
C PHE A 79 7.79 2.80 -1.64
N ARG A 80 8.87 2.50 -0.91
CA ARG A 80 9.82 3.52 -0.43
C ARG A 80 10.45 4.30 -1.58
N ASP A 81 10.87 3.60 -2.65
CA ASP A 81 11.48 4.24 -3.82
C ASP A 81 10.50 5.17 -4.53
N LEU A 82 9.26 4.72 -4.73
CA LEU A 82 8.20 5.52 -5.36
C LEU A 82 7.79 6.72 -4.49
N LEU A 83 7.78 6.56 -3.17
CA LEU A 83 7.51 7.64 -2.23
C LEU A 83 8.61 8.72 -2.29
N ALA A 84 9.87 8.31 -2.42
CA ALA A 84 10.98 9.25 -2.61
C ALA A 84 10.84 10.01 -3.94
N GLU A 85 10.56 9.33 -5.06
CA GLU A 85 10.31 9.98 -6.35
C GLU A 85 9.14 10.96 -6.28
N ALA A 86 8.06 10.57 -5.61
CA ALA A 86 6.86 11.38 -5.44
C ALA A 86 7.14 12.66 -4.63
N ARG A 87 8.09 12.64 -3.68
CA ARG A 87 8.49 13.80 -2.88
C ARG A 87 9.43 14.75 -3.62
N GLU A 88 10.31 14.22 -4.46
CA GLU A 88 11.26 15.04 -5.23
C GLU A 88 10.58 15.84 -6.36
N ARG A 89 9.42 15.38 -6.85
CA ARG A 89 8.60 16.13 -7.79
C ARG A 89 7.93 17.32 -7.08
N LYS A 90 8.57 18.49 -7.12
CA LYS A 90 7.94 19.76 -6.70
C LYS A 90 6.64 19.99 -7.49
N PRO A 91 5.52 20.35 -6.83
CA PRO A 91 4.35 20.85 -7.54
C PRO A 91 4.78 22.15 -8.24
N SER A 92 4.75 22.12 -9.58
CA SER A 92 4.99 23.31 -10.42
C SER A 92 3.74 24.17 -10.48
#